data_AF-A0A834DZB7-F1
#
_entry.id   AF-A0A834DZB7-F1
#
_cell.length_a   1.000
_cell.length_b   1.000
_cell.length_c   1.000
_cell.angle_alpha   90.00
_cell.angle_beta   90.00
_cell.angle_gamma   90.00
#
_symmetry.space_group_name_H-M   'P 1'
#
loop_
_entity.id
_entity.type
_entity.pdbx_description
1 polymer ?
#
loop_
_entity_poly.entity_id
_entity_poly.type
_entity_poly.pdbx_seq_one_letter_code
_entity_poly.pdbx_strand_id
1 'polypeptide(L)'
;MGGHGPHFTRRVPFPWGPLGSELGKCDLILVASLCPTRFGDREAEEVRRHDGAGSDGHLAHVFRHAAKELFDEDVGEVTYRTLRNKDFQEVTLERSGEVLLRFAAAYGFRNLQNVVLKLKKGRLPFHFVEVLACAGGCLSGRGQAQAEDGRVDRALLRQMEGIYAALPVRPPETSAHVQELYQEWLGGADSPRVQEALHTALQGPGQPAGSRDIKW
;
A
#
# COMPACT_ATOMS: atom_id res chain seq x y z
N MET A 1 21.12 -39.37 -7.23
CA MET A 1 19.88 -38.98 -6.54
C MET A 1 19.63 -37.52 -6.88
N GLY A 2 18.69 -37.26 -7.79
CA GLY A 2 18.42 -35.91 -8.30
C GLY A 2 17.60 -35.10 -7.31
N GLY A 3 18.09 -33.90 -6.99
CA GLY A 3 17.35 -32.92 -6.21
C GLY A 3 16.37 -32.17 -7.11
N HIS A 4 15.07 -32.34 -6.88
CA HIS A 4 14.07 -31.41 -7.40
C HIS A 4 14.03 -30.18 -6.50
N GLY A 5 14.57 -29.08 -6.98
CA GLY A 5 14.34 -27.76 -6.39
C GLY A 5 12.86 -27.36 -6.55
N PRO A 6 12.30 -26.56 -5.64
CA PRO A 6 10.91 -26.13 -5.73
C PRO A 6 10.71 -25.27 -6.98
N HIS A 7 9.87 -25.76 -7.90
CA HIS A 7 9.39 -24.99 -9.04
C HIS A 7 8.51 -23.83 -8.54
N PHE A 8 9.09 -22.63 -8.48
CA PHE A 8 8.33 -21.41 -8.27
C PHE A 8 7.54 -21.09 -9.55
N THR A 9 6.28 -21.48 -9.60
CA THR A 9 5.37 -21.00 -10.64
C THR A 9 5.18 -19.50 -10.44
N ARG A 10 5.61 -18.69 -11.40
CA ARG A 10 5.28 -17.26 -11.43
C ARG A 10 3.76 -17.15 -11.52
N ARG A 11 3.09 -16.91 -10.39
CA ARG A 11 1.70 -16.49 -10.41
C ARG A 11 1.64 -15.12 -11.06
N VAL A 12 1.05 -15.05 -12.25
CA VAL A 12 0.75 -13.77 -12.89
C VAL A 12 -0.44 -13.18 -12.13
N PRO A 13 -0.34 -11.98 -11.55
CA PRO A 13 -1.48 -11.34 -10.92
C PRO A 13 -2.58 -11.09 -11.98
N PHE A 14 -3.80 -11.53 -11.68
CA PHE A 14 -4.96 -11.31 -12.54
C PHE A 14 -5.50 -9.89 -12.29
N PRO A 15 -5.60 -9.02 -13.30
CA PRO A 15 -6.18 -7.69 -13.11
C PRO A 15 -7.69 -7.76 -12.90
N TRP A 16 -8.25 -6.76 -12.22
CA TRP A 16 -9.69 -6.70 -11.92
C TRP A 16 -10.56 -6.61 -13.17
N GLY A 17 -10.10 -5.91 -14.22
CA GLY A 17 -10.81 -5.81 -15.50
C GLY A 17 -11.09 -7.19 -16.13
N PRO A 18 -10.06 -7.99 -16.45
CA PRO A 18 -10.24 -9.34 -16.95
C PRO A 18 -11.05 -10.23 -16.00
N LEU A 19 -10.85 -10.13 -14.68
CA LEU A 19 -11.63 -10.90 -13.71
C LEU A 19 -13.13 -10.57 -13.78
N GLY A 20 -13.49 -9.29 -13.84
CA GLY A 20 -14.88 -8.85 -14.00
C GLY A 20 -15.50 -9.34 -15.31
N SER A 21 -14.73 -9.34 -16.40
CA SER A 21 -15.20 -9.85 -17.69
C SER A 21 -15.42 -11.37 -17.70
N GLU A 22 -14.59 -12.12 -16.98
CA GLU A 22 -14.75 -13.58 -16.84
C GLU A 22 -15.91 -13.92 -15.90
N LEU A 23 -16.05 -13.19 -14.79
CA LEU A 23 -17.18 -13.33 -13.87
C LEU A 23 -18.52 -12.97 -14.51
N GLY A 24 -18.55 -12.00 -15.44
CA GLY A 24 -19.77 -11.64 -16.17
C GLY A 24 -20.15 -12.59 -17.31
N LYS A 25 -19.23 -13.46 -17.77
CA LYS A 25 -19.54 -14.54 -18.74
C LYS A 25 -20.15 -15.76 -18.07
N CYS A 26 -19.85 -15.95 -16.79
CA CYS A 26 -20.58 -16.88 -15.95
C CYS A 26 -21.83 -16.13 -15.46
N ASP A 27 -23.03 -16.70 -15.56
CA ASP A 27 -24.23 -16.17 -14.87
C ASP A 27 -24.10 -16.36 -13.34
N LEU A 28 -22.94 -16.03 -12.77
CA LEU A 28 -22.69 -16.00 -11.35
C LEU A 28 -23.26 -14.68 -10.87
N ILE A 29 -24.56 -14.70 -10.57
CA ILE A 29 -25.18 -13.64 -9.78
C ILE A 29 -24.31 -13.51 -8.54
N LEU A 30 -23.70 -12.33 -8.37
CA LEU A 30 -22.97 -11.95 -7.17
C LEU A 30 -24.01 -11.66 -6.06
N VAL A 31 -24.85 -12.66 -5.76
CA VAL A 31 -25.56 -12.72 -4.50
C VAL A 31 -24.47 -12.98 -3.48
N ALA A 32 -24.45 -12.17 -2.42
CA ALA A 32 -23.62 -12.32 -1.25
C ALA A 32 -23.91 -13.64 -0.49
N SER A 33 -23.73 -14.78 -1.15
CA SER A 33 -23.57 -16.07 -0.51
C SER A 33 -22.09 -16.40 -0.57
N LEU A 34 -21.39 -15.94 0.46
CA LEU A 34 -20.00 -16.22 0.77
C LEU A 34 -19.64 -17.67 0.45
N CYS A 35 -18.66 -17.87 -0.45
CA CYS A 35 -17.85 -19.06 -0.40
C CYS A 35 -16.88 -18.87 0.78
N PRO A 36 -16.89 -19.74 1.80
CA PRO A 36 -16.11 -19.55 3.01
C PRO A 36 -14.63 -19.54 2.62
N THR A 37 -13.97 -18.43 2.91
CA THR A 37 -12.52 -18.34 2.81
C THR A 37 -11.91 -19.44 3.66
N ARG A 38 -10.98 -20.22 3.09
CA ARG A 38 -10.06 -21.15 3.80
C ARG A 38 -9.18 -20.46 4.89
N PHE A 39 -9.51 -19.24 5.27
CA PHE A 39 -8.88 -18.43 6.31
C PHE A 39 -9.82 -18.07 7.47
N GLY A 40 -10.99 -18.69 7.62
CA GLY A 40 -11.82 -18.46 8.80
C GLY A 40 -13.00 -19.40 8.96
N ASP A 41 -12.79 -20.50 9.69
CA ASP A 41 -13.85 -21.20 10.42
C ASP A 41 -14.03 -20.53 11.81
N ARG A 42 -14.23 -19.20 11.82
CA ARG A 42 -14.63 -18.46 13.01
C ARG A 42 -15.77 -17.53 12.60
N GLU A 43 -16.78 -17.41 13.46
CA GLU A 43 -17.97 -16.55 13.36
C GLU A 43 -17.71 -15.28 12.55
N ALA A 44 -18.63 -14.92 11.65
CA ALA A 44 -18.49 -13.79 10.73
C ALA A 44 -18.06 -12.51 11.47
N GLU A 45 -16.76 -12.24 11.47
CA GLU A 45 -16.19 -11.09 12.16
C GLU A 45 -16.66 -9.82 11.42
N GLU A 46 -17.07 -8.81 12.19
CA GLU A 46 -17.43 -7.50 11.65
C GLU A 46 -16.32 -6.98 10.73
N VAL A 47 -16.66 -6.61 9.49
CA VAL A 47 -15.69 -6.11 8.52
C VAL A 47 -15.13 -4.77 9.02
N ARG A 48 -13.79 -4.68 9.11
CA ARG A 48 -13.08 -3.48 9.56
C ARG A 48 -12.08 -3.02 8.50
N ARG A 49 -11.69 -1.75 8.57
CA ARG A 49 -10.63 -1.19 7.74
C ARG A 49 -9.42 -0.75 8.56
N HIS A 50 -8.29 -0.56 7.89
CA HIS A 50 -7.17 0.18 8.48
C HIS A 50 -7.48 1.67 8.51
N ASP A 51 -6.63 2.41 9.23
CA ASP A 51 -6.72 3.86 9.29
C ASP A 51 -6.21 4.50 7.99
N GLY A 52 -7.08 4.50 6.97
CA GLY A 52 -6.83 5.04 5.64
C GLY A 52 -8.12 5.13 4.83
N ALA A 53 -8.10 5.90 3.74
CA ALA A 53 -9.27 6.12 2.88
C ALA A 53 -9.34 5.13 1.69
N GLY A 54 -8.33 4.29 1.49
CA GLY A 54 -8.24 3.33 0.39
C GLY A 54 -7.17 2.26 0.67
N SER A 55 -6.78 1.50 -0.35
CA SER A 55 -5.73 0.46 -0.25
C SER A 55 -4.30 1.02 -0.11
N ASP A 56 -4.18 2.33 -0.08
CA ASP A 56 -2.97 3.13 0.10
C ASP A 56 -2.97 3.82 1.47
N GLY A 57 -1.92 4.61 1.77
CA GLY A 57 -1.87 5.42 3.00
C GLY A 57 -1.11 4.79 4.16
N HIS A 58 -0.07 4.00 3.89
CA HIS A 58 0.82 3.52 4.96
C HIS A 58 1.63 4.67 5.56
N LEU A 59 1.83 5.75 4.81
CA LEU A 59 2.51 6.96 5.29
C LEU A 59 1.95 7.45 6.63
N ALA A 60 0.63 7.52 6.80
CA ALA A 60 0.03 8.01 8.04
C ALA A 60 0.37 7.12 9.23
N HIS A 61 0.29 5.81 9.06
CA HIS A 61 0.63 4.82 10.09
C HIS A 61 2.12 4.92 10.46
N VAL A 62 3.01 4.90 9.47
CA VAL A 62 4.47 5.02 9.67
C VAL A 62 4.82 6.36 10.32
N PHE A 63 4.15 7.45 9.92
CA PHE A 63 4.38 8.78 10.50
C PHE A 63 4.01 8.83 11.98
N ARG A 64 2.84 8.31 12.37
CA ARG A 64 2.42 8.23 13.77
C ARG A 64 3.35 7.35 14.60
N HIS A 65 3.71 6.18 14.05
CA HIS A 65 4.63 5.27 14.72
C HIS A 65 5.99 5.94 14.95
N ALA A 66 6.57 6.56 13.93
CA ALA A 66 7.85 7.26 14.04
C ALA A 66 7.78 8.48 14.98
N ALA A 67 6.67 9.23 14.98
CA ALA A 67 6.46 10.35 15.89
C ALA A 67 6.47 9.87 17.35
N LYS A 68 5.76 8.78 17.63
CA LYS A 68 5.68 8.20 18.97
C LYS A 68 6.99 7.55 19.41
N GLU A 69 7.62 6.77 18.54
CA GLU A 69 8.84 6.02 18.86
C GLU A 69 10.06 6.94 19.03
N LEU A 70 10.22 7.92 18.13
CA LEU A 70 11.43 8.75 18.08
C LEU A 70 11.32 10.02 18.94
N PHE A 71 10.12 10.53 19.16
CA PHE A 71 9.90 11.83 19.81
C PHE A 71 8.89 11.81 20.96
N ASP A 72 8.28 10.65 21.26
CA ASP A 72 7.21 10.47 22.25
C ASP A 72 5.95 11.31 21.98
N GLU A 73 5.75 11.75 20.73
CA GLU A 73 4.61 12.58 20.31
C GLU A 73 3.46 11.69 19.82
N ASP A 74 2.28 11.85 20.39
CA ASP A 74 1.06 11.15 19.96
C ASP A 74 0.29 11.99 18.93
N VAL A 75 0.31 11.55 17.67
CA VAL A 75 -0.31 12.26 16.56
C VAL A 75 -1.67 11.63 16.24
N GLY A 76 -2.75 12.27 16.67
CA GLY A 76 -4.11 11.82 16.34
C GLY A 76 -4.44 11.96 14.84
N GLU A 77 -4.51 13.20 14.36
CA GLU A 77 -4.84 13.50 12.96
C GLU A 77 -3.61 13.95 12.16
N VAL A 78 -3.39 13.32 11.00
CA VAL A 78 -2.28 13.65 10.11
C VAL A 78 -2.74 14.67 9.07
N THR A 79 -2.19 15.88 9.11
CA THR A 79 -2.52 16.94 8.15
C THR A 79 -1.61 16.87 6.91
N TYR A 80 -2.24 16.75 5.73
CA TYR A 80 -1.54 16.72 4.45
C TYR A 80 -1.54 18.09 3.79
N ARG A 81 -0.36 18.62 3.51
CA ARG A 81 -0.18 19.85 2.73
C ARG A 81 0.14 19.53 1.28
N THR A 82 -0.71 19.99 0.37
CA THR A 82 -0.44 19.88 -1.07
C THR A 82 0.77 20.72 -1.46
N LEU A 83 1.71 20.12 -2.19
CA LEU A 83 2.86 20.81 -2.76
C LEU A 83 2.55 21.27 -4.20
N ARG A 84 3.12 20.59 -5.20
CA ARG A 84 3.03 20.99 -6.60
C ARG A 84 1.67 20.68 -7.23
N ASN A 85 1.06 19.58 -6.81
CA ASN A 85 -0.22 19.06 -7.30
C ASN A 85 -0.83 18.16 -6.23
N LYS A 86 -2.10 17.80 -6.38
CA LYS A 86 -2.83 16.94 -5.44
C LYS A 86 -2.15 15.59 -5.14
N ASP A 87 -1.36 15.08 -6.09
CA ASP A 87 -0.67 13.80 -6.01
C ASP A 87 0.74 13.94 -5.41
N PHE A 88 1.08 15.12 -4.89
CA PHE A 88 2.32 15.37 -4.17
C PHE A 88 2.02 16.15 -2.89
N GLN A 89 1.98 15.44 -1.76
CA GLN A 89 1.63 15.99 -0.46
C GLN A 89 2.79 15.83 0.52
N GLU A 90 2.83 16.72 1.49
CA GLU A 90 3.81 16.77 2.58
C GLU A 90 3.09 16.66 3.92
N VAL A 91 3.73 15.96 4.86
CA VAL A 91 3.32 15.86 6.26
C VAL A 91 4.51 16.23 7.12
N THR A 92 4.33 17.15 8.07
CA THR A 92 5.39 17.59 8.97
C THR A 92 4.98 17.43 10.43
N LEU A 93 5.95 17.03 11.26
CA LEU A 93 5.87 17.12 12.71
C LEU A 93 6.79 18.26 13.13
N GLU A 94 6.25 19.25 13.82
CA GLU A 94 7.01 20.41 14.28
C GLU A 94 6.87 20.57 15.80
N ARG A 95 7.98 20.85 16.47
CA ARG A 95 8.02 21.13 17.91
C ARG A 95 8.93 22.33 18.16
N SER A 96 8.42 23.34 18.86
CA SER A 96 9.17 24.56 19.20
C SER A 96 9.81 25.27 17.98
N GLY A 97 9.18 25.17 16.80
CA GLY A 97 9.69 25.76 15.56
C GLY A 97 10.73 24.92 14.81
N GLU A 98 11.07 23.73 15.32
CA GLU A 98 11.93 22.76 14.65
C GLU A 98 11.11 21.66 13.97
N VAL A 99 11.49 21.30 12.75
CA VAL A 99 10.87 20.19 12.00
C VAL A 99 11.53 18.87 12.43
N LEU A 100 10.79 18.06 13.19
CA LEU A 100 11.24 16.77 13.68
C LEU A 100 11.08 15.67 12.62
N LEU A 101 9.91 15.63 11.97
CA LEU A 101 9.62 14.70 10.88
C LEU A 101 9.10 15.46 9.67
N ARG A 102 9.52 15.00 8.48
CA ARG A 102 9.11 15.57 7.21
C ARG A 102 8.94 14.47 6.19
N PHE A 103 7.70 14.06 5.97
CA PHE A 103 7.32 12.95 5.11
C PHE A 103 6.66 13.47 3.83
N ALA A 104 6.71 12.68 2.76
CA ALA A 104 6.03 13.01 1.52
C ALA A 104 5.28 11.81 0.92
N ALA A 105 4.08 12.06 0.40
CA ALA A 105 3.39 11.16 -0.52
C ALA A 105 3.58 11.68 -1.94
N ALA A 106 4.20 10.88 -2.82
CA ALA A 106 4.48 11.23 -4.21
C ALA A 106 3.90 10.20 -5.17
N TYR A 107 2.70 10.47 -5.66
CA TYR A 107 1.94 9.57 -6.51
C TYR A 107 2.05 9.97 -7.98
N GLY A 108 2.10 8.98 -8.85
CA GLY A 108 2.23 9.18 -10.29
C GLY A 108 3.69 9.28 -10.74
N PHE A 109 3.93 8.71 -11.93
CA PHE A 109 5.26 8.60 -12.51
C PHE A 109 6.03 9.92 -12.63
N ARG A 110 5.32 11.01 -12.99
CA ARG A 110 5.92 12.34 -13.11
C ARG A 110 6.46 12.85 -11.76
N ASN A 111 5.75 12.59 -10.66
CA ASN A 111 6.21 12.98 -9.32
C ASN A 111 7.40 12.10 -8.91
N LEU A 112 7.35 10.79 -9.17
CA LEU A 112 8.45 9.86 -8.91
C LEU A 112 9.75 10.29 -9.62
N GLN A 113 9.69 10.64 -10.91
CA GLN A 113 10.85 11.16 -11.65
C GLN A 113 11.47 12.39 -10.96
N ASN A 114 10.64 13.34 -10.50
CA ASN A 114 11.12 14.53 -9.81
C ASN A 114 11.75 14.20 -8.45
N VAL A 115 11.15 13.28 -7.69
CA VAL A 115 11.70 12.80 -6.41
C VAL A 115 13.08 12.20 -6.63
N VAL A 116 13.21 11.28 -7.58
CA VAL A 116 14.50 10.62 -7.91
C VAL A 116 15.54 11.62 -8.37
N LEU A 117 15.17 12.59 -9.22
CA LEU A 117 16.09 13.64 -9.67
C LEU A 117 16.56 14.54 -8.52
N LYS A 118 15.70 14.88 -7.56
CA LYS A 118 16.08 15.66 -6.37
C LYS A 118 16.95 14.84 -5.42
N LEU A 119 16.63 13.56 -5.24
CA LEU A 119 17.41 12.63 -4.43
C LEU A 119 18.84 12.49 -4.98
N LYS A 120 18.99 12.26 -6.29
CA LYS A 120 20.30 12.20 -6.96
C LYS A 120 21.14 13.47 -6.81
N LYS A 121 20.49 14.63 -6.64
CA LYS A 121 21.13 15.93 -6.42
C LYS A 121 21.41 16.24 -4.95
N GLY A 122 21.04 15.36 -4.01
CA GLY A 122 21.13 15.62 -2.57
C GLY A 122 20.23 16.75 -2.09
N ARG A 123 19.10 17.00 -2.77
CA ARG A 123 18.17 18.12 -2.49
C ARG A 123 16.77 17.64 -2.10
N LEU A 124 16.65 16.44 -1.56
CA LEU A 124 15.38 15.90 -1.12
C LEU A 124 15.21 16.19 0.39
N PRO A 125 14.29 17.09 0.79
CA PRO A 125 14.19 17.54 2.17
C PRO A 125 13.29 16.63 3.05
N PHE A 126 13.07 15.39 2.64
CA PHE A 126 12.13 14.47 3.31
C PHE A 126 12.89 13.32 3.96
N HIS A 127 12.48 12.94 5.18
CA HIS A 127 13.01 11.79 5.91
C HIS A 127 12.41 10.48 5.39
N PHE A 128 11.18 10.52 4.88
CA PHE A 128 10.48 9.37 4.32
C PHE A 128 9.64 9.82 3.11
N VAL A 129 9.59 8.97 2.08
CA VAL A 129 8.75 9.21 0.90
C VAL A 129 7.98 7.94 0.53
N GLU A 130 6.65 8.02 0.59
CA GLU A 130 5.78 7.00 0.00
C GLU A 130 5.61 7.31 -1.50
N VAL A 131 5.86 6.30 -2.35
CA VAL A 131 5.75 6.44 -3.80
C VAL A 131 4.75 5.46 -4.36
N LEU A 132 3.84 5.94 -5.20
CA LEU A 132 2.90 5.12 -5.96
C LEU A 132 3.05 5.44 -7.45
N ALA A 133 2.99 4.41 -8.30
CA ALA A 133 3.21 4.58 -9.74
C ALA A 133 2.06 5.33 -10.44
N CYS A 134 0.83 5.18 -9.95
CA CYS A 134 -0.37 5.80 -10.52
C CYS A 134 -0.68 7.11 -9.79
N ALA A 135 -1.08 8.14 -10.55
CA ALA A 135 -1.69 9.33 -9.97
C ALA A 135 -3.08 8.96 -9.42
N GLY A 136 -3.49 9.52 -8.29
CA GLY A 136 -4.72 9.13 -7.60
C GLY A 136 -4.67 7.74 -6.95
N GLY A 137 -3.47 7.22 -6.68
CA GLY A 137 -3.29 5.99 -5.92
C GLY A 137 -3.72 4.72 -6.65
N CYS A 138 -3.94 3.65 -5.88
CA CYS A 138 -4.24 2.32 -6.41
C CYS A 138 -5.64 2.23 -7.05
N LEU A 139 -6.60 3.02 -6.55
CA LEU A 139 -7.96 3.11 -7.10
C LEU A 139 -7.99 3.70 -8.52
N SER A 140 -6.98 4.47 -8.89
CA SER A 140 -6.81 5.02 -10.25
C SER A 140 -5.90 4.15 -11.14
N GLY A 141 -5.59 2.94 -10.70
CA GLY A 141 -4.70 2.02 -11.40
C GLY A 141 -5.28 1.49 -12.72
N ARG A 142 -4.43 1.24 -13.71
CA ARG A 142 -4.83 0.69 -15.03
C ARG A 142 -5.44 -0.73 -14.97
N GLY A 143 -5.26 -1.44 -13.86
CA GLY A 143 -5.82 -2.78 -13.66
C GLY A 143 -7.27 -2.79 -13.20
N GLN A 144 -7.87 -1.63 -12.90
CA GLN A 144 -9.26 -1.51 -12.45
C GLN A 144 -10.25 -1.81 -13.58
N ALA A 145 -11.46 -2.23 -13.21
CA ALA A 145 -12.56 -2.37 -14.15
C ALA A 145 -12.91 -1.01 -14.76
N GLN A 146 -13.23 -1.01 -16.06
CA GLN A 146 -13.63 0.18 -16.81
C GLN A 146 -15.11 0.01 -17.19
N ALA A 147 -15.81 1.14 -17.32
CA ALA A 147 -17.13 1.16 -17.93
C ALA A 147 -17.03 0.78 -19.43
N GLU A 148 -18.17 0.53 -20.08
CA GLU A 148 -18.22 0.13 -21.49
C GLU A 148 -17.54 1.14 -22.45
N ASP A 149 -17.49 2.41 -22.06
CA ASP A 149 -16.81 3.48 -22.80
C ASP A 149 -15.28 3.53 -22.57
N GLY A 150 -14.72 2.55 -21.85
CA GLY A 150 -13.31 2.46 -21.50
C GLY A 150 -12.86 3.49 -20.46
N ARG A 151 -13.80 4.22 -19.83
CA ARG A 151 -13.48 5.20 -18.78
C ARG A 151 -13.70 4.62 -17.41
N VAL A 152 -13.02 5.22 -16.44
CA VAL A 152 -13.23 4.91 -15.03
C VAL A 152 -14.60 5.45 -14.62
N ASP A 153 -15.45 4.59 -14.08
CA ASP A 153 -16.72 5.00 -13.49
C ASP A 153 -16.48 5.73 -12.16
N ARG A 154 -16.51 7.06 -12.23
CA ARG A 154 -16.27 7.93 -11.06
C ARG A 154 -17.40 7.86 -10.04
N ALA A 155 -18.62 7.51 -10.45
CA ALA A 155 -19.74 7.38 -9.53
C ALA A 155 -19.56 6.11 -8.68
N LEU A 156 -19.23 5.00 -9.34
CA LEU A 156 -18.91 3.74 -8.68
C LEU A 156 -17.72 3.89 -7.73
N LEU A 157 -16.63 4.54 -8.15
CA LEU A 157 -15.48 4.77 -7.28
C LEU A 157 -15.85 5.54 -6.01
N ARG A 158 -16.63 6.63 -6.14
CA ARG A 158 -17.08 7.41 -4.97
C ARG A 158 -17.96 6.59 -4.03
N GLN A 159 -18.80 5.72 -4.58
CA GLN A 159 -19.61 4.81 -3.78
C GLN A 159 -18.73 3.81 -3.02
N MET A 160 -17.72 3.23 -3.67
CA MET A 160 -16.76 2.32 -3.03
C MET A 160 -15.97 3.00 -1.92
N GLU A 161 -15.46 4.21 -2.17
CA GLU A 161 -14.77 5.05 -1.18
C GLU A 161 -15.68 5.34 0.03
N GLY A 162 -16.96 5.67 -0.22
CA GLY A 162 -17.94 5.92 0.84
C GLY A 162 -18.24 4.69 1.70
N ILE A 163 -18.44 3.53 1.07
CA ILE A 163 -18.64 2.25 1.79
C ILE A 163 -17.41 1.92 2.62
N TYR A 164 -16.22 2.04 2.04
CA TYR A 164 -14.97 1.75 2.74
C TYR A 164 -14.78 2.69 3.93
N ALA A 165 -14.94 4.00 3.75
CA ALA A 165 -14.78 5.00 4.81
C ALA A 165 -15.76 4.81 5.98
N ALA A 166 -16.96 4.27 5.72
CA ALA A 166 -17.96 3.98 6.73
C ALA A 166 -17.62 2.76 7.62
N LEU A 167 -16.67 1.91 7.20
CA LEU A 167 -16.24 0.79 8.03
C LEU A 167 -15.49 1.28 9.28
N PRO A 168 -15.67 0.60 10.43
CA PRO A 168 -14.93 0.93 11.63
C PRO A 168 -13.43 0.69 11.42
N VAL A 169 -12.62 1.62 11.92
CA VAL A 169 -11.16 1.53 11.88
C VAL A 169 -10.67 0.58 12.98
N ARG A 170 -9.75 -0.33 12.62
CA ARG A 170 -9.01 -1.16 13.58
C ARG A 170 -7.52 -1.08 13.28
N PRO A 171 -6.70 -0.52 14.20
CA PRO A 171 -5.25 -0.59 14.09
C PRO A 171 -4.76 -2.04 14.16
N PRO A 172 -3.78 -2.45 13.34
CA PRO A 172 -3.29 -3.83 13.32
C PRO A 172 -2.73 -4.29 14.69
N GLU A 173 -2.20 -3.37 15.49
CA GLU A 173 -1.65 -3.63 16.83
C GLU A 173 -2.73 -4.09 17.82
N THR A 174 -3.98 -3.68 17.61
CA THR A 174 -5.12 -4.04 18.46
C THR A 174 -5.75 -5.38 18.06
N SER A 175 -5.34 -5.97 16.95
CA SER A 175 -5.92 -7.22 16.44
C SER A 175 -5.32 -8.43 17.13
N ALA A 176 -6.12 -9.13 17.93
CA ALA A 176 -5.71 -10.39 18.59
C ALA A 176 -5.22 -11.43 17.57
N HIS A 177 -5.85 -11.52 16.40
CA HIS A 177 -5.43 -12.41 15.32
C HIS A 177 -4.04 -12.08 14.77
N VAL A 178 -3.69 -10.79 14.68
CA VAL A 178 -2.33 -10.38 14.26
C VAL A 178 -1.34 -10.72 15.37
N GLN A 179 -1.68 -10.51 16.63
CA GLN A 179 -0.83 -10.89 17.75
C GLN A 179 -0.59 -12.41 17.79
N GLU A 180 -1.62 -13.23 17.63
CA GLU A 180 -1.55 -14.69 17.53
C GLU A 180 -0.64 -15.12 16.36
N LEU A 181 -0.81 -14.52 15.17
CA LEU A 181 0.07 -14.75 14.02
C LEU A 181 1.54 -14.47 14.36
N TYR A 182 1.84 -13.36 15.04
CA TYR A 182 3.20 -13.02 15.42
C TYR A 182 3.77 -13.97 16.46
N GLN A 183 2.98 -14.34 17.48
CA GLN A 183 3.46 -15.19 18.57
C GLN A 183 3.61 -16.66 18.15
N GLU A 184 2.62 -17.22 17.48
CA GLU A 184 2.55 -18.66 17.22
C GLU A 184 3.22 -19.06 15.89
N TRP A 185 2.96 -18.29 14.83
CA TRP A 185 3.47 -18.65 13.50
C TRP A 185 4.80 -17.97 13.20
N LEU A 186 4.91 -16.64 13.39
CA LEU A 186 6.15 -15.92 13.10
C LEU A 186 7.22 -16.13 14.17
N GLY A 187 6.86 -16.42 15.42
CA GLY A 187 7.81 -16.61 16.52
C GLY A 187 8.41 -15.30 17.05
N GLY A 188 7.61 -14.22 17.08
CA GLY A 188 7.98 -12.88 17.51
C GLY A 188 8.27 -11.91 16.35
N ALA A 189 8.32 -10.61 16.65
CA ALA A 189 8.52 -9.55 15.66
C ALA A 189 9.93 -9.56 15.03
N ASP A 190 10.95 -9.95 15.78
CA ASP A 190 12.36 -9.95 15.35
C ASP A 190 12.87 -11.34 14.93
N SER A 191 11.96 -12.27 14.64
CA SER A 191 12.36 -13.63 14.33
C SER A 191 12.99 -13.73 12.93
N PRO A 192 13.86 -14.73 12.67
CA PRO A 192 14.36 -15.02 11.32
C PRO A 192 13.23 -15.30 10.32
N ARG A 193 12.10 -15.85 10.81
CA ARG A 193 10.94 -16.16 9.99
C ARG A 193 10.21 -14.91 9.51
N VAL A 194 10.20 -13.82 10.30
CA VAL A 194 9.71 -12.51 9.84
C VAL A 194 10.55 -12.03 8.66
N GLN A 195 11.88 -12.11 8.76
CA GLN A 195 12.78 -11.73 7.67
C GLN A 195 12.55 -12.57 6.41
N GLU A 196 12.34 -13.87 6.55
CA GLU A 196 12.08 -14.77 5.41
C GLU A 196 10.71 -14.55 4.78
N ALA A 197 9.66 -14.38 5.61
CA ALA A 197 8.28 -14.38 5.15
C ALA A 197 7.77 -12.99 4.73
N LEU A 198 8.21 -11.92 5.40
CA LEU A 198 7.66 -10.56 5.26
C LEU A 198 8.64 -9.55 4.68
N HIS A 199 9.95 -9.85 4.66
CA HIS A 199 10.96 -8.96 4.08
C HIS A 199 11.42 -9.45 2.72
N THR A 200 11.91 -8.53 1.91
CA THR A 200 12.53 -8.84 0.63
C THR A 200 13.71 -7.92 0.37
N ALA A 201 14.70 -8.42 -0.37
CA ALA A 201 15.85 -7.64 -0.78
C ALA A 201 15.76 -7.36 -2.29
N LEU A 202 15.87 -6.09 -2.65
CA LEU A 202 16.04 -5.70 -4.05
C LEU A 202 17.52 -5.78 -4.38
N GLN A 203 17.88 -6.67 -5.30
CA GLN A 203 19.22 -6.65 -5.86
C GLN A 203 19.38 -5.37 -6.68
N GLY A 204 20.42 -4.61 -6.39
CA GLY A 204 20.86 -3.54 -7.29
C GLY A 204 21.15 -4.13 -8.67
N PRO A 205 21.15 -3.33 -9.75
CA PRO A 205 21.67 -3.83 -11.01
C PRO A 205 23.09 -4.33 -10.75
N GLY A 206 23.32 -5.65 -10.88
CA GLY A 206 24.67 -6.21 -10.90
C GLY A 206 25.51 -5.40 -11.89
N GLN A 207 26.83 -5.27 -11.62
CA GLN A 207 27.83 -4.49 -12.39
C GLN A 207 27.25 -3.79 -13.61
N PRO A 208 27.22 -2.43 -13.67
CA PRO A 208 26.41 -1.70 -14.63
C PRO A 208 26.61 -2.26 -16.03
N ALA A 209 25.66 -3.09 -16.48
CA ALA A 209 25.56 -3.47 -17.87
C ALA A 209 25.36 -2.16 -18.60
N GLY A 210 26.40 -1.74 -19.32
CA GLY A 210 26.78 -0.34 -19.55
C GLY A 210 25.63 0.64 -19.63
N SER A 211 25.72 1.73 -18.86
CA SER A 211 24.94 2.96 -18.97
C SER A 211 23.67 2.79 -19.81
N ARG A 212 22.71 2.00 -19.32
CA ARG A 212 21.36 2.07 -19.87
C ARG A 212 20.79 3.37 -19.32
N ASP A 213 21.15 4.45 -20.00
CA ASP A 213 20.34 5.65 -20.05
C ASP A 213 18.92 5.16 -20.30
N ILE A 214 18.12 5.13 -19.24
CA ILE A 214 16.69 5.07 -19.38
C ILE A 214 16.34 6.41 -20.03
N LYS A 215 16.39 6.44 -21.37
CA LYS A 215 15.86 7.54 -22.15
C LYS A 215 14.35 7.55 -21.90
N TRP A 216 13.94 8.58 -21.17
CA TRP A 216 12.54 8.92 -20.90
C TRP A 216 11.90 9.54 -22.14
#